data_AF-A0A8S9RE72-F1
#
_entry.id   AF-A0A8S9RE72-F1
#
_cell.length_a   1.000
_cell.length_b   1.000
_cell.length_c   1.000
_cell.angle_alpha   90.00
_cell.angle_beta   90.00
_cell.angle_gamma   90.00
#
_symmetry.space_group_name_H-M   'P 1'
#
loop_
_entity.id
_entity.type
_entity.pdbx_description
1 polymer ?
#
loop_
_entity_poly.entity_id
_entity_poly.type
_entity_poly.pdbx_seq_one_letter_code
_entity_poly.pdbx_strand_id
1 'polypeptide(L)'
;MSSSEDKTEVSKDKHEDRRKMVYFREAINSTKGRKGKSKPPLGGVYKDVEERESFQNRVFKIPLEKPFEEAYFTHILWMFFRETRETEEDIRIMFCEDREKMKKRITLKKKSDHGQFAIQCTVKGIEFPHAFCDIGASVSILPRVMARDVKMGLGSRAFNGF
;
A
#
# COMPACT_ATOMS: atom_id res chain seq x y z
N MET A 1 22.18 23.43 41.30
CA MET A 1 21.51 24.43 40.44
C MET A 1 21.63 23.98 39.00
N SER A 2 20.60 24.29 38.22
CA SER A 2 20.07 23.52 37.09
C SER A 2 20.97 23.33 35.87
N SER A 3 20.79 22.18 35.24
CA SER A 3 21.13 21.85 33.86
C SER A 3 20.19 22.59 32.90
N SER A 4 20.74 23.20 31.85
CA SER A 4 19.98 23.62 30.67
C SER A 4 20.94 23.91 29.52
N GLU A 5 20.90 23.08 28.48
CA GLU A 5 21.11 23.47 27.07
C GLU A 5 20.97 22.21 26.21
N ASP A 6 19.76 21.91 25.74
CA ASP A 6 19.58 21.22 24.46
C ASP A 6 18.11 21.29 24.00
N LYS A 7 17.73 22.31 23.22
CA LYS A 7 16.45 22.39 22.50
C LYS A 7 16.50 23.36 21.33
N THR A 8 17.19 23.05 20.23
CA THR A 8 17.02 23.84 18.99
C THR A 8 17.36 23.05 17.72
N GLU A 9 16.56 22.04 17.37
CA GLU A 9 16.68 21.45 16.02
C GLU A 9 15.37 20.93 15.38
N VAL A 10 14.20 21.40 15.84
CA VAL A 10 12.89 20.91 15.34
C VAL A 10 12.00 22.00 14.68
N SER A 11 12.50 23.23 14.49
CA SER A 11 11.65 24.36 14.05
C SER A 11 11.87 24.88 12.62
N LYS A 12 12.95 24.51 11.94
CA LYS A 12 13.29 25.10 10.63
C LYS A 12 12.55 24.47 9.45
N ASP A 13 12.26 23.16 9.53
CA ASP A 13 11.71 22.37 8.42
C ASP A 13 10.26 22.78 8.05
N LYS A 14 9.42 23.01 9.07
CA LYS A 14 8.01 23.42 8.86
C LYS A 14 7.84 24.80 8.25
N HIS A 15 8.79 25.70 8.47
CA HIS A 15 8.71 27.07 7.99
C HIS A 15 9.14 27.18 6.52
N GLU A 16 10.07 26.34 6.07
CA GLU A 16 10.48 26.28 4.68
C GLU A 16 9.41 25.64 3.79
N ASP A 17 8.76 24.57 4.26
CA ASP A 17 7.61 23.97 3.58
C ASP A 17 6.45 24.96 3.40
N ARG A 18 6.20 25.80 4.40
CA ARG A 18 5.16 26.83 4.34
C ARG A 18 5.51 27.94 3.33
N ARG A 19 6.78 28.31 3.20
CA ARG A 19 7.24 29.27 2.17
C ARG A 19 7.18 28.66 0.76
N LYS A 20 7.57 27.39 0.61
CA LYS A 20 7.44 26.65 -0.66
C LYS A 20 5.97 26.59 -1.10
N MET A 21 5.04 26.32 -0.18
CA MET A 21 3.60 26.29 -0.44
C MET A 21 3.06 27.61 -1.03
N VAL A 22 3.49 28.76 -0.50
CA VAL A 22 3.07 30.09 -0.98
C VAL A 22 3.58 30.33 -2.40
N TYR A 23 4.86 30.04 -2.65
CA TYR A 23 5.47 30.20 -3.97
C TYR A 23 4.80 29.34 -5.05
N PHE A 24 4.49 28.07 -4.75
CA PHE A 24 3.80 27.20 -5.69
C PHE A 24 2.36 27.66 -5.97
N ARG A 25 1.64 28.12 -4.95
CA ARG A 25 0.28 28.68 -5.12
C ARG A 25 0.29 29.93 -5.99
N GLU A 26 1.27 30.81 -5.81
CA GLU A 26 1.46 32.01 -6.65
C GLU A 26 1.80 31.64 -8.09
N ALA A 27 2.68 30.66 -8.32
CA ALA A 27 3.03 30.18 -9.66
C ALA A 27 1.82 29.59 -10.40
N ILE A 28 0.97 28.81 -9.72
CA ILE A 28 -0.26 28.26 -10.30
C ILE A 28 -1.25 29.39 -10.63
N ASN A 29 -1.44 30.35 -9.71
CA ASN A 29 -2.37 31.46 -9.94
C ASN A 29 -1.89 32.42 -11.04
N SER A 30 -0.57 32.58 -11.23
CA SER A 30 0.01 33.39 -12.30
C SER A 30 -0.23 32.83 -13.70
N THR A 31 -0.55 31.53 -13.83
CA THR A 31 -0.83 30.89 -15.14
C THR A 31 -2.31 30.93 -15.54
N LYS A 32 -3.21 31.41 -14.66
CA LYS A 32 -4.67 31.51 -14.89
C LYS A 32 -5.10 32.58 -15.92
N GLY A 33 -4.15 33.26 -16.59
CA GLY A 33 -4.40 34.28 -17.60
C GLY A 33 -4.92 33.79 -18.96
N ARG A 34 -5.06 32.48 -19.21
CA ARG A 34 -5.61 31.96 -20.49
C ARG A 34 -7.05 31.51 -20.32
N LYS A 35 -8.00 32.38 -20.66
CA LYS A 35 -9.44 32.06 -20.79
C LYS A 35 -9.64 30.98 -21.87
N GLY A 36 -9.64 29.72 -21.46
CA GLY A 36 -10.13 28.58 -22.24
C GLY A 36 -11.41 28.04 -21.61
N LYS A 37 -12.47 27.91 -22.41
CA LYS A 37 -13.83 27.47 -22.03
C LYS A 37 -13.80 26.31 -21.02
N SER A 38 -14.42 26.50 -19.85
CA SER A 38 -14.62 25.46 -18.84
C SER A 38 -15.56 24.39 -19.39
N LYS A 39 -15.06 23.16 -19.52
CA LYS A 39 -15.93 21.98 -19.63
C LYS A 39 -16.43 21.63 -18.22
N PRO A 40 -17.65 21.07 -18.08
CA PRO A 40 -18.13 20.59 -16.79
C PRO A 40 -17.25 19.42 -16.31
N PRO A 41 -17.12 19.24 -14.98
CA PRO A 41 -16.43 18.09 -14.44
C PRO A 41 -17.29 16.85 -14.65
N LEU A 42 -16.62 15.73 -14.94
CA LEU A 42 -17.12 14.37 -15.17
C LEU A 42 -17.44 14.02 -16.63
N GLY A 43 -16.63 13.10 -17.17
CA GLY A 43 -16.97 12.27 -18.33
C GLY A 43 -16.15 12.58 -19.58
N GLY A 44 -14.85 12.30 -19.56
CA GLY A 44 -14.05 12.43 -20.78
C GLY A 44 -12.65 11.85 -20.69
N VAL A 45 -12.55 10.53 -20.76
CA VAL A 45 -11.38 9.75 -21.22
C VAL A 45 -10.05 10.18 -20.57
N TYR A 46 -9.73 9.57 -19.42
CA TYR A 46 -8.35 9.52 -18.94
C TYR A 46 -7.48 9.04 -20.09
N LYS A 47 -6.55 9.88 -20.54
CA LYS A 47 -5.83 9.69 -21.79
C LYS A 47 -4.80 8.56 -21.74
N ASP A 48 -4.58 7.98 -20.58
CA ASP A 48 -3.74 6.82 -20.45
C ASP A 48 -4.17 5.99 -19.23
N VAL A 49 -4.46 4.70 -19.44
CA VAL A 49 -4.86 3.79 -18.37
C VAL A 49 -3.68 3.57 -17.42
N GLU A 50 -2.46 3.58 -17.94
CA GLU A 50 -1.23 3.36 -17.19
C GLU A 50 -0.92 4.51 -16.23
N GLU A 51 -1.04 5.78 -16.65
CA GLU A 51 -0.94 6.94 -15.76
C GLU A 51 -1.95 6.90 -14.61
N ARG A 52 -3.20 6.51 -14.89
CA ARG A 52 -4.25 6.40 -13.87
C ARG A 52 -3.96 5.28 -12.87
N GLU A 53 -3.49 4.14 -13.33
CA GLU A 53 -3.07 3.04 -12.45
C GLU A 53 -1.86 3.44 -11.61
N SER A 54 -0.90 4.16 -12.19
CA SER A 54 0.27 4.69 -11.49
C SER A 54 -0.14 5.68 -10.39
N PHE A 55 -1.09 6.58 -10.67
CA PHE A 55 -1.68 7.48 -9.68
C PHE A 55 -2.33 6.69 -8.54
N GLN A 56 -3.21 5.73 -8.87
CA GLN A 56 -3.88 4.86 -7.91
C GLN A 56 -2.90 4.13 -7.01
N ASN A 57 -1.85 3.54 -7.59
CA ASN A 57 -0.81 2.84 -6.84
C ASN A 57 -0.06 3.77 -5.88
N ARG A 58 0.12 5.04 -6.24
CA ARG A 58 0.73 6.03 -5.34
C ARG A 58 -0.22 6.42 -4.22
N VAL A 59 -1.50 6.69 -4.52
CA VAL A 59 -2.55 6.95 -3.52
C VAL A 59 -2.66 5.77 -2.54
N PHE A 60 -2.50 4.54 -3.03
CA PHE A 60 -2.57 3.35 -2.19
C PHE A 60 -1.43 3.18 -1.19
N LYS A 61 -0.29 3.85 -1.43
CA LYS A 61 0.86 3.85 -0.50
C LYS A 61 0.75 4.92 0.59
N ILE A 62 -0.18 5.87 0.45
CA ILE A 62 -0.32 6.98 1.40
C ILE A 62 -1.09 6.49 2.63
N PRO A 63 -0.64 6.77 3.87
CA PRO A 63 -1.40 6.44 5.08
C PRO A 63 -2.82 7.00 5.04
N LEU A 64 -3.83 6.24 5.48
CA LEU A 64 -5.27 6.57 5.35
C LEU A 64 -5.66 7.90 5.97
N GLU A 65 -5.00 8.27 7.06
CA GLU A 65 -5.27 9.45 7.87
C GLU A 65 -4.75 10.73 7.21
N LYS A 66 -3.83 10.59 6.25
CA LYS A 66 -3.17 11.72 5.62
C LYS A 66 -4.15 12.45 4.69
N PRO A 67 -4.46 13.74 4.97
CA PRO A 67 -5.40 14.51 4.18
C PRO A 67 -4.82 14.85 2.80
N PHE A 68 -5.71 15.22 1.87
CA PHE A 68 -5.33 15.54 0.50
C PHE A 68 -4.31 16.66 0.42
N GLU A 69 -4.50 17.74 1.18
CA GLU A 69 -3.67 18.95 1.14
C GLU A 69 -2.21 18.64 1.50
N GLU A 70 -2.00 17.70 2.41
CA GLU A 70 -0.65 17.24 2.77
C GLU A 70 -0.10 16.25 1.74
N ALA A 71 -0.93 15.29 1.29
CA ALA A 71 -0.54 14.29 0.30
C ALA A 71 -0.19 14.91 -1.07
N TYR A 72 -0.90 15.96 -1.46
CA TYR A 72 -0.80 16.60 -2.77
C TYR A 72 0.62 17.07 -3.09
N PHE A 73 1.27 17.72 -2.12
CA PHE A 73 2.64 18.19 -2.25
C PHE A 73 3.66 17.12 -1.88
N THR A 74 3.48 16.44 -0.75
CA THR A 74 4.49 15.50 -0.22
C THR A 74 4.65 14.26 -1.10
N HIS A 75 3.59 13.82 -1.76
CA HIS A 75 3.60 12.65 -2.65
C HIS A 75 3.61 13.03 -4.13
N ILE A 76 3.81 14.32 -4.41
CA ILE A 76 3.99 14.87 -5.76
C ILE A 76 2.81 14.48 -6.67
N LEU A 77 1.58 14.51 -6.14
CA LEU A 77 0.38 14.14 -6.88
C LEU A 77 0.11 15.12 -8.03
N TRP A 78 0.53 16.37 -7.86
CA TRP A 78 0.46 17.41 -8.89
C TRP A 78 1.27 17.09 -10.15
N MET A 79 2.29 16.21 -10.09
CA MET A 79 3.10 15.88 -11.27
C MET A 79 2.43 14.93 -12.26
N PHE A 80 1.47 14.11 -11.82
CA PHE A 80 0.81 13.12 -12.71
C PHE A 80 0.02 13.74 -13.84
N PHE A 81 -0.42 14.98 -13.63
CA PHE A 81 -1.39 15.61 -14.52
C PHE A 81 -0.88 16.97 -15.00
N ARG A 82 0.44 17.16 -15.00
CA ARG A 82 1.07 18.35 -15.57
C ARG A 82 0.88 18.41 -17.10
N GLU A 83 0.81 17.25 -17.75
CA GLU A 83 0.61 17.12 -19.19
C GLU A 83 -0.88 17.05 -19.57
N THR A 84 -1.73 16.61 -18.64
CA THR A 84 -3.18 16.62 -18.80
C THR A 84 -3.74 17.98 -18.35
N ARG A 85 -4.95 18.34 -18.81
CA ARG A 85 -5.60 19.61 -18.46
C ARG A 85 -6.40 19.50 -17.15
N GLU A 86 -6.02 18.59 -16.27
CA GLU A 86 -6.75 18.35 -15.03
C GLU A 86 -6.44 19.42 -14.00
N THR A 87 -7.48 19.80 -13.28
CA THR A 87 -7.41 20.83 -12.23
C THR A 87 -7.07 20.19 -10.89
N GLU A 88 -6.66 21.01 -9.92
CA GLU A 88 -6.43 20.54 -8.54
C GLU A 88 -7.68 19.86 -7.97
N GLU A 89 -8.86 20.39 -8.31
CA GLU A 89 -10.15 19.82 -7.94
C GLU A 89 -10.39 18.43 -8.55
N ASP A 90 -10.01 18.21 -9.81
CA ASP A 90 -10.11 16.89 -10.46
C ASP A 90 -9.22 15.87 -9.75
N ILE A 91 -7.97 16.26 -9.43
CA ILE A 91 -7.03 15.42 -8.67
C ILE A 91 -7.57 15.10 -7.28
N ARG A 92 -8.21 16.08 -6.63
CA ARG A 92 -8.84 15.90 -5.33
C ARG A 92 -10.00 14.92 -5.39
N ILE A 93 -10.84 14.99 -6.42
CA ILE A 93 -11.95 14.04 -6.64
C ILE A 93 -11.38 12.62 -6.80
N MET A 94 -10.39 12.43 -7.67
CA MET A 94 -9.77 11.12 -7.89
C MET A 94 -9.13 10.56 -6.62
N PHE A 95 -8.38 11.38 -5.90
CA PHE A 95 -7.78 11.00 -4.62
C PHE A 95 -8.85 10.49 -3.64
N CYS A 96 -9.95 11.23 -3.49
CA CYS A 96 -11.06 10.83 -2.63
C CYS A 96 -11.71 9.52 -3.10
N GLU A 97 -11.96 9.36 -4.40
CA GLU A 97 -12.52 8.12 -4.95
C GLU A 97 -11.64 6.90 -4.63
N ASP A 98 -10.33 7.02 -4.84
CA ASP A 98 -9.39 5.94 -4.61
C ASP A 98 -9.21 5.65 -3.11
N ARG A 99 -9.24 6.68 -2.25
CA ARG A 99 -9.29 6.52 -0.79
C ARG A 99 -10.52 5.74 -0.34
N GLU A 100 -11.69 6.05 -0.89
CA GLU A 100 -12.92 5.33 -0.55
C GLU A 100 -12.88 3.87 -1.03
N LYS A 101 -12.29 3.59 -2.20
CA LYS A 101 -12.04 2.21 -2.66
C LYS A 101 -11.09 1.46 -1.73
N MET A 102 -10.01 2.10 -1.28
CA MET A 102 -9.06 1.50 -0.34
C MET A 102 -9.75 1.16 0.99
N LYS A 103 -10.51 2.09 1.56
CA LYS A 103 -11.27 1.85 2.81
C LYS A 103 -12.20 0.65 2.66
N LYS A 104 -12.93 0.56 1.56
CA LYS A 104 -13.80 -0.59 1.27
C LYS A 104 -13.03 -1.91 1.23
N ARG A 105 -11.85 -1.96 0.57
CA ARG A 105 -10.99 -3.16 0.55
C ARG A 105 -10.53 -3.58 1.94
N ILE A 106 -10.13 -2.63 2.78
CA ILE A 106 -9.68 -2.92 4.16
C ILE A 106 -10.85 -3.38 5.03
N THR A 107 -12.06 -2.87 4.80
CA THR A 107 -13.26 -3.28 5.53
C THR A 107 -13.82 -4.64 5.12
N LEU A 108 -13.32 -5.25 4.03
CA LEU A 108 -13.61 -6.65 3.71
C LEU A 108 -12.93 -7.54 4.76
N LYS A 109 -13.65 -7.78 5.86
CA LYS A 109 -13.22 -8.75 6.87
C LYS A 109 -13.13 -10.10 6.17
N LYS A 110 -11.99 -10.79 6.34
CA LYS A 110 -11.89 -12.23 6.07
C LYS A 110 -13.11 -12.87 6.74
N LYS A 111 -13.94 -13.59 5.97
CA LYS A 111 -14.95 -14.45 6.60
C LYS A 111 -14.19 -15.33 7.60
N SER A 112 -14.72 -15.46 8.81
CA SER A 112 -14.10 -16.30 9.85
C SER A 112 -13.64 -17.59 9.22
N ASP A 113 -12.37 -17.96 9.42
CA ASP A 113 -11.84 -19.22 8.90
C ASP A 113 -12.75 -20.36 9.38
N HIS A 114 -13.30 -21.14 8.46
CA HIS A 114 -14.22 -22.24 8.77
C HIS A 114 -13.55 -23.39 9.55
N GLY A 115 -12.30 -23.22 9.98
CA GLY A 115 -11.45 -24.21 10.63
C GLY A 115 -10.16 -24.41 9.84
N GLN A 116 -9.16 -25.00 10.49
CA GLN A 116 -8.04 -25.63 9.79
C GLN A 116 -8.60 -26.87 9.07
N PHE A 117 -8.34 -27.02 7.78
CA PHE A 117 -8.65 -28.25 7.04
C PHE A 117 -7.68 -29.35 7.48
N ALA A 118 -7.98 -29.95 8.63
CA ALA A 118 -7.27 -31.11 9.14
C ALA A 118 -7.92 -32.38 8.59
N ILE A 119 -7.12 -33.24 7.97
CA ILE A 119 -7.53 -34.58 7.55
C ILE A 119 -6.82 -35.62 8.39
N GLN A 120 -7.48 -36.74 8.63
CA GLN A 120 -6.80 -37.93 9.15
C GLN A 120 -6.03 -38.57 7.99
N CYS A 121 -4.75 -38.85 8.20
CA CYS A 121 -3.96 -39.61 7.22
C CYS A 121 -3.05 -40.61 7.92
N THR A 122 -2.59 -41.62 7.18
CA THR A 122 -1.73 -42.68 7.71
C THR A 122 -0.45 -42.74 6.89
N VAL A 123 0.70 -42.61 7.54
CA VAL A 123 2.02 -42.72 6.90
C VAL A 123 2.75 -43.91 7.51
N LYS A 124 3.03 -44.93 6.69
CA LYS A 124 3.71 -46.17 7.12
C LYS A 124 3.07 -46.85 8.36
N GLY A 125 1.74 -46.80 8.46
CA GLY A 125 0.99 -47.42 9.56
C GLY A 125 0.89 -46.59 10.84
N ILE A 126 1.43 -45.36 10.85
CA ILE A 126 1.23 -44.39 11.94
C ILE A 126 0.12 -43.42 11.52
N GLU A 127 -0.89 -43.27 12.37
CA GLU A 127 -2.01 -42.36 12.13
C GLU A 127 -1.70 -40.93 12.58
N PHE A 128 -2.06 -39.98 11.72
CA PHE A 128 -1.98 -38.54 11.93
C PHE A 128 -3.41 -37.98 11.89
N PRO A 129 -4.09 -37.85 13.04
CA PRO A 129 -5.49 -37.44 13.09
C PRO A 129 -5.72 -35.98 12.69
N HIS A 130 -4.66 -35.15 12.71
CA HIS A 130 -4.74 -33.72 12.42
C HIS A 130 -3.68 -33.29 11.40
N ALA A 131 -3.63 -33.92 10.23
CA ALA A 131 -2.74 -33.49 9.17
C ALA A 131 -3.32 -32.26 8.46
N PHE A 132 -2.57 -31.15 8.45
CA PHE A 132 -2.99 -29.91 7.82
C PHE A 132 -2.92 -30.03 6.29
N CYS A 133 -4.04 -29.76 5.61
CA CYS A 133 -4.12 -29.73 4.16
C CYS A 133 -4.09 -28.28 3.66
N ASP A 134 -3.02 -27.91 2.95
CA ASP A 134 -2.87 -26.62 2.30
C ASP A 134 -2.94 -26.80 0.78
N ILE A 135 -4.01 -26.30 0.16
CA ILE A 135 -4.21 -26.36 -1.30
C ILE A 135 -3.15 -25.53 -2.03
N GLY A 136 -2.55 -24.53 -1.36
CA GLY A 136 -1.48 -23.70 -1.92
C GLY A 136 -0.09 -24.32 -1.84
N ALA A 137 0.09 -25.44 -1.12
CA ALA A 137 1.38 -26.09 -0.97
C ALA A 137 1.62 -27.12 -2.09
N SER A 138 2.77 -27.00 -2.79
CA SER A 138 3.21 -27.99 -3.78
C SER A 138 4.00 -29.15 -3.16
N VAL A 139 4.38 -29.04 -1.88
CA VAL A 139 5.19 -30.02 -1.15
C VAL A 139 4.53 -30.38 0.19
N SER A 140 4.65 -31.64 0.59
CA SER A 140 4.22 -32.09 1.92
C SER A 140 5.39 -31.99 2.91
N ILE A 141 5.19 -31.24 3.99
CA ILE A 141 6.20 -31.06 5.04
C ILE A 141 5.86 -31.98 6.21
N LEU A 142 6.81 -32.83 6.61
CA LEU A 142 6.71 -33.61 7.84
C LEU A 142 7.81 -33.18 8.83
N PRO A 143 7.48 -32.79 10.07
CA PRO A 143 8.48 -32.50 11.09
C PRO A 143 9.46 -33.67 11.27
N ARG A 144 10.75 -33.35 11.45
CA ARG A 144 11.82 -34.34 11.57
C ARG A 144 11.58 -35.36 12.69
N VAL A 145 10.98 -34.90 13.80
CA VAL A 145 10.63 -35.76 14.93
C VAL A 145 9.68 -36.88 14.49
N MET A 146 8.63 -36.53 13.74
CA MET A 146 7.67 -37.48 13.19
C MET A 146 8.29 -38.36 12.09
N ALA A 147 9.18 -37.79 11.26
CA ALA A 147 9.89 -38.55 10.24
C ALA A 147 10.74 -39.70 10.80
N ARG A 148 11.30 -39.54 12.02
CA ARG A 148 12.00 -40.61 12.73
C ARG A 148 11.03 -41.69 13.21
N ASP A 149 9.89 -41.30 13.74
CA ASP A 149 8.87 -42.22 14.25
C ASP A 149 8.32 -43.10 13.12
N VAL A 150 8.07 -42.52 11.95
CA VAL A 150 7.68 -43.28 10.74
C VAL A 150 8.85 -43.99 10.06
N LYS A 151 10.04 -44.01 10.67
CA LYS A 151 11.28 -44.62 10.12
C LYS A 151 11.49 -44.23 8.65
N MET A 152 11.25 -42.97 8.31
CA MET A 152 11.66 -42.44 7.02
C MET A 152 13.17 -42.23 7.08
N GLY A 153 13.88 -42.86 6.13
CA GLY A 153 15.33 -42.72 6.02
C GLY A 153 15.68 -41.26 5.79
N LEU A 154 16.09 -40.56 6.84
CA LEU A 154 16.72 -39.25 6.71
C LEU A 154 18.09 -39.52 6.12
N GLY A 155 18.18 -39.55 4.79
CA GLY A 155 19.46 -39.61 4.11
C GLY A 155 20.34 -38.49 4.66
N SER A 156 21.50 -38.85 5.20
CA SER A 156 22.49 -37.93 5.77
C SER A 156 23.10 -37.07 4.65
N ARG A 157 22.32 -36.16 4.06
CA ARG A 157 22.83 -35.02 3.32
C ARG A 157 22.46 -33.79 4.13
N ALA A 158 23.46 -33.27 4.83
CA ALA A 158 23.42 -31.93 5.37
C ALA A 158 23.16 -30.97 4.19
N PHE A 159 21.92 -30.49 4.07
CA PHE A 159 21.68 -29.26 3.33
C PHE A 159 22.17 -28.12 4.23
N ASN A 160 23.44 -27.76 4.06
CA ASN A 160 23.94 -26.45 4.45
C ASN A 160 23.54 -25.47 3.36
N GLY A 161 22.86 -24.39 3.71
CA GLY A 161 22.69 -23.22 2.83
C GLY A 161 21.36 -22.51 3.01
N PHE A 162 21.43 -21.37 3.69
CA PHE A 162 20.53 -20.22 3.52
C PHE A 162 20.78 -19.58 2.14
#